data_AF-A0A3M1H597-F1
#
_entry.id   AF-A0A3M1H597-F1
#
_cell.length_a   1.000
_cell.length_b   1.000
_cell.length_c   1.000
_cell.angle_alpha   90.00
_cell.angle_beta   90.00
_cell.angle_gamma   90.00
#
_symmetry.space_group_name_H-M   'P 1'
#
loop_
_entity.id
_entity.type
_entity.pdbx_description
1 polymer ?
#
loop_
_entity_poly.entity_id
_entity_poly.type
_entity_poly.pdbx_seq_one_letter_code
_entity_poly.pdbx_strand_id
1 'polypeptide(L)'
;MPTIEDGRTAIAQGNLQGARLIFEAILQEQPRNEDAWLGLAEVLTDPEDKRICYENVLKINKNNQAAKEGLRNLEPKADPLVAALAPQPPPEEAGEGFMDEDDSTILSARPDFADVAAEAEDGASTAVLVALGLALSVVVFAVGGGIIYFILTALSGV
;
A
#
# COMPACT_ATOMS: atom_id res chain seq x y z
N MET A 1 18.59 16.97 21.35
CA MET A 1 17.76 16.27 20.35
C MET A 1 17.09 17.32 19.50
N PRO A 2 17.05 17.18 18.17
CA PRO A 2 16.38 18.14 17.31
C PRO A 2 14.87 18.17 17.60
N THR A 3 14.24 19.31 17.38
CA THR A 3 12.82 19.55 17.65
C THR A 3 12.04 19.73 16.36
N ILE A 4 10.70 19.65 16.44
CA ILE A 4 9.81 19.93 15.30
C ILE A 4 10.09 21.33 14.75
N GLU A 5 10.35 22.30 15.62
CA GLU A 5 10.62 23.69 15.22
C GLU A 5 11.94 23.82 14.45
N ASP A 6 12.97 23.03 14.79
CA ASP A 6 14.22 22.99 14.02
C ASP A 6 13.97 22.50 12.60
N GLY A 7 13.12 21.47 12.44
CA GLY A 7 12.70 20.95 11.14
C GLY A 7 11.93 21.98 10.32
N ARG A 8 10.96 22.67 10.94
CA ARG A 8 10.19 23.76 10.30
C ARG A 8 11.08 24.93 9.90
N THR A 9 12.04 25.28 10.74
CA THR A 9 13.04 26.32 10.45
C THR A 9 13.90 25.93 9.26
N ALA A 10 14.35 24.68 9.18
CA ALA A 10 15.10 24.18 8.03
C ALA A 10 14.29 24.21 6.73
N ILE A 11 12.99 23.88 6.78
CA ILE A 11 12.06 24.07 5.63
C ILE A 11 12.02 25.54 5.22
N ALA A 12 11.81 26.45 6.18
CA ALA A 12 11.70 27.89 5.91
C ALA A 12 12.99 28.47 5.29
N GLN A 13 14.14 27.89 5.60
CA GLN A 13 15.44 28.25 5.03
C GLN A 13 15.71 27.59 3.67
N GLY A 14 14.81 26.75 3.16
CA GLY A 14 14.99 25.98 1.92
C GLY A 14 15.91 24.76 2.07
N ASN A 15 16.34 24.44 3.29
CA ASN A 15 17.19 23.28 3.57
C ASN A 15 16.35 22.01 3.76
N LEU A 16 15.75 21.51 2.67
CA LEU A 16 14.87 20.34 2.70
C LEU A 16 15.59 19.06 3.16
N GLN A 17 16.86 18.90 2.77
CA GLN A 17 17.66 17.74 3.21
C GLN A 17 17.93 17.78 4.71
N GLY A 18 18.28 18.94 5.27
CA GLY A 18 18.45 19.11 6.71
C GLY A 18 17.14 18.87 7.47
N ALA A 19 16.03 19.39 6.97
CA ALA A 19 14.71 19.16 7.55
C ALA A 19 14.33 17.68 7.55
N ARG A 20 14.61 16.95 6.46
CA ARG A 20 14.40 15.49 6.38
C ARG A 20 15.15 14.76 7.49
N LEU A 21 16.46 15.01 7.63
CA LEU A 21 17.28 14.36 8.66
C LEU A 21 16.78 14.68 10.08
N ILE A 22 16.31 15.90 10.31
CA ILE A 22 15.72 16.31 11.59
C ILE A 22 14.45 15.50 11.89
N PHE A 23 13.51 15.41 10.95
CA PHE A 23 12.27 14.65 11.17
C PHE A 23 12.53 13.15 11.32
N GLU A 24 13.44 12.58 10.53
CA GLU A 24 13.86 11.19 10.68
C GLU A 24 14.46 10.92 12.07
N ALA A 25 15.33 11.81 12.57
CA ALA A 25 15.90 11.69 13.91
C ALA A 25 14.83 11.79 15.02
N ILE A 26 13.82 12.65 14.85
CA ILE A 26 12.69 12.74 15.79
C ILE A 26 11.87 11.43 15.77
N LEU A 27 11.64 10.86 14.58
CA LEU A 27 10.88 9.63 14.42
C LEU A 27 11.61 8.39 14.95
N GLN A 28 12.94 8.38 14.99
CA GLN A 28 13.72 7.32 15.63
C GLN A 28 13.40 7.20 17.13
N GLU A 29 13.26 8.35 17.81
CA GLU A 29 12.94 8.41 19.24
C GLU A 29 11.43 8.36 19.50
N GLN A 30 10.64 8.98 18.62
CA GLN A 30 9.19 9.10 18.73
C GLN A 30 8.49 8.64 17.44
N PRO A 31 8.39 7.32 17.19
CA PRO A 31 7.80 6.79 15.96
C PRO A 31 6.32 7.12 15.76
N ARG A 32 5.63 7.53 16.83
CA ARG A 32 4.20 7.91 16.83
C ARG A 32 3.97 9.42 16.79
N ASN A 33 4.99 10.22 16.46
CA ASN A 33 4.87 11.66 16.37
C ASN A 33 4.25 12.06 15.02
N GLU A 34 2.99 12.49 15.04
CA GLU A 34 2.23 12.91 13.86
C GLU A 34 2.89 14.10 13.14
N ASP A 35 3.34 15.11 13.90
CA ASP A 35 3.93 16.32 13.34
C ASP A 35 5.25 16.03 12.61
N ALA A 36 6.05 15.08 13.12
CA ALA A 36 7.28 14.66 12.47
C ALA A 36 7.00 13.91 11.16
N TRP A 37 5.98 13.03 11.14
CA TRP A 37 5.56 12.36 9.90
C TRP A 37 5.00 13.34 8.86
N LEU A 38 4.22 14.34 9.30
CA LEU A 38 3.72 15.40 8.42
C LEU A 38 4.86 16.24 7.84
N GLY A 39 5.79 16.69 8.70
CA GLY A 39 6.97 17.45 8.26
C GLY A 39 7.86 16.66 7.30
N LEU A 40 8.01 15.35 7.52
CA LEU A 40 8.74 14.47 6.61
C LEU A 40 8.06 14.39 5.23
N ALA A 41 6.73 14.30 5.18
CA ALA A 41 5.98 14.28 3.92
C ALA A 41 6.15 15.58 3.11
N GLU A 42 6.31 16.74 3.76
CA GLU A 42 6.51 18.02 3.08
C GLU A 42 7.85 18.10 2.34
N VAL A 43 8.90 17.51 2.91
CA VAL A 43 10.27 17.61 2.38
C VAL A 43 10.64 16.51 1.39
N LEU A 44 9.86 15.42 1.36
CA LEU A 44 10.02 14.35 0.39
C LEU A 44 9.66 14.83 -1.02
N THR A 45 10.21 14.18 -2.04
CA THR A 45 9.90 14.47 -3.45
C THR A 45 9.07 13.37 -4.10
N ASP A 46 9.30 12.12 -3.69
CA ASP A 46 8.61 10.97 -4.24
C ASP A 46 7.16 10.88 -3.70
N PRO A 47 6.15 10.76 -4.58
CA PRO A 47 4.75 10.72 -4.15
C PRO A 47 4.40 9.45 -3.35
N GLU A 48 5.08 8.32 -3.57
CA GLU A 48 4.83 7.10 -2.81
C GLU A 48 5.37 7.25 -1.38
N ASP A 49 6.57 7.80 -1.21
CA ASP A 49 7.12 8.10 0.12
C ASP A 49 6.24 9.08 0.91
N LYS A 50 5.69 10.11 0.23
CA LYS A 50 4.72 11.03 0.84
C LYS A 50 3.45 10.31 1.29
N ARG A 51 2.92 9.42 0.45
CA ARG A 51 1.73 8.61 0.76
C ARG A 51 1.96 7.82 2.05
N ILE A 52 3.09 7.13 2.15
CA ILE A 52 3.45 6.34 3.35
C ILE A 52 3.47 7.21 4.60
N CYS A 53 4.05 8.41 4.52
CA CYS A 53 4.08 9.34 5.65
C CYS A 53 2.67 9.75 6.10
N TYR A 54 1.80 10.16 5.17
CA TYR A 54 0.42 10.53 5.51
C TYR A 54 -0.40 9.33 6.04
N GLU A 55 -0.23 8.14 5.47
CA GLU A 55 -0.86 6.93 5.98
C GLU A 55 -0.42 6.61 7.42
N ASN A 56 0.87 6.80 7.75
CA ASN A 56 1.36 6.62 9.11
C ASN A 56 0.73 7.62 10.07
N VAL A 57 0.57 8.89 9.67
CA VAL A 57 -0.18 9.88 10.45
C VAL A 57 -1.60 9.40 10.71
N LEU A 58 -2.31 8.90 9.68
CA LEU A 58 -3.69 8.41 9.84
C LEU A 58 -3.81 7.13 10.68
N LYS A 59 -2.77 6.29 10.71
CA LYS A 59 -2.68 5.14 11.63
C LYS A 59 -2.57 5.60 13.09
N ILE A 60 -1.87 6.71 13.34
CA ILE A 60 -1.72 7.29 14.67
C ILE A 60 -3.01 8.05 15.06
N ASN A 61 -3.48 8.92 14.18
CA ASN A 61 -4.66 9.77 14.35
C ASN A 61 -5.50 9.79 13.06
N LYS A 62 -6.56 9.00 13.09
CA LYS A 62 -7.52 8.86 11.97
C LYS A 62 -8.25 10.15 11.62
N ASN A 63 -8.22 11.17 12.48
CA ASN A 63 -8.93 12.42 12.31
C ASN A 63 -8.03 13.57 11.83
N ASN A 64 -6.75 13.31 11.60
CA ASN A 64 -5.80 14.31 11.12
C ASN A 64 -6.18 14.79 9.70
N GLN A 65 -6.64 16.04 9.59
CA GLN A 65 -7.13 16.59 8.32
C GLN A 65 -5.99 16.83 7.32
N ALA A 66 -4.83 17.29 7.79
CA ALA A 66 -3.66 17.55 6.93
C ALA A 66 -3.20 16.29 6.20
N ALA A 67 -3.21 15.13 6.87
CA ALA A 67 -2.87 13.86 6.23
C ALA A 67 -3.90 13.40 5.19
N LYS A 68 -5.20 13.60 5.46
CA LYS A 68 -6.27 13.28 4.49
C LYS A 68 -6.17 14.16 3.23
N GLU A 69 -5.91 15.44 3.43
CA GLU A 69 -5.70 16.39 2.34
C GLU A 69 -4.44 16.05 1.55
N GLY A 70 -3.35 15.71 2.25
CA GLY A 70 -2.10 15.24 1.66
C GLY A 70 -2.31 14.07 0.71
N LEU A 71 -3.04 13.04 1.15
CA LEU A 71 -3.38 11.88 0.31
C LEU A 71 -4.22 12.25 -0.91
N ARG A 72 -5.26 13.07 -0.73
CA ARG A 72 -6.11 13.55 -1.83
C ARG A 72 -5.32 14.33 -2.88
N ASN A 73 -4.28 15.07 -2.48
CA ASN A 73 -3.43 15.82 -3.39
C ASN A 73 -2.47 14.93 -4.19
N LEU A 74 -2.22 13.70 -3.74
CA LEU A 74 -1.41 12.71 -4.43
C LEU A 74 -2.22 11.84 -5.39
N GLU A 75 -3.56 11.80 -5.25
CA GLU A 75 -4.41 11.05 -6.17
C GLU A 75 -4.32 11.65 -7.58
N PRO A 76 -4.07 10.83 -8.62
CA PRO A 76 -4.16 11.29 -9.99
C PRO A 76 -5.56 11.85 -10.19
N LYS A 77 -5.66 13.11 -10.63
CA LYS A 77 -6.95 13.70 -10.95
C LYS A 77 -7.57 12.86 -12.06
N ALA A 78 -8.62 12.11 -11.71
CA ALA A 78 -9.29 11.23 -12.65
C ALA A 78 -9.63 12.02 -13.91
N ASP A 79 -9.14 11.55 -15.06
CA ASP A 79 -9.50 12.14 -16.34
C ASP A 79 -11.03 12.02 -16.47
N PRO A 80 -11.78 13.12 -16.63
CA PRO A 80 -13.23 13.07 -16.77
C PRO A 80 -13.68 12.15 -17.91
N LEU A 81 -12.83 11.91 -18.91
CA LEU A 81 -13.09 10.96 -19.97
C LEU A 81 -13.08 9.51 -19.46
N VAL A 82 -12.12 9.15 -18.59
CA VAL A 82 -12.03 7.81 -17.98
C VAL A 82 -13.17 7.58 -16.99
N ALA A 83 -13.57 8.61 -16.25
CA ALA A 83 -14.73 8.53 -15.35
C ALA A 83 -16.05 8.33 -16.12
N ALA A 84 -16.21 8.93 -17.30
CA ALA A 84 -17.38 8.73 -18.16
C ALA A 84 -17.43 7.35 -18.83
N LEU A 85 -16.28 6.67 -18.95
CA LEU A 85 -16.13 5.32 -19.50
C LEU A 85 -16.21 4.22 -18.43
N ALA A 86 -16.18 4.58 -17.14
CA ALA A 86 -16.38 3.62 -16.06
C ALA A 86 -17.82 3.07 -16.14
N PRO A 87 -18.03 1.74 -15.97
CA PRO A 87 -19.37 1.18 -15.96
C PRO A 87 -20.19 1.84 -14.87
N GLN A 88 -21.22 2.59 -15.25
CA GLN A 88 -22.18 3.12 -14.29
C GLN A 88 -22.81 1.91 -13.59
N PRO A 89 -22.93 1.90 -12.24
CA PRO A 89 -23.68 0.86 -11.57
C PRO A 89 -25.05 0.79 -12.23
N PRO A 90 -25.53 -0.42 -12.61
CA PRO A 90 -26.83 -0.56 -13.25
C PRO A 90 -27.86 0.19 -12.39
N PRO A 91 -28.75 0.98 -13.00
CA PRO A 91 -29.88 1.54 -12.28
C PRO A 91 -30.53 0.38 -11.53
N GLU A 92 -30.57 0.44 -10.19
CA GLU A 92 -31.33 -0.51 -9.39
C GLU A 92 -32.71 -0.59 -10.01
N GLU A 93 -32.97 -1.71 -10.68
CA GLU A 93 -34.22 -1.97 -11.37
C GLU A 93 -35.32 -1.80 -10.32
N ALA A 94 -36.10 -0.73 -10.49
CA ALA A 94 -37.36 -0.57 -9.81
C ALA A 94 -38.11 -1.89 -9.98
N GLY A 95 -38.31 -2.59 -8.87
CA GLY A 95 -38.93 -3.91 -8.86
C GLY A 95 -40.32 -3.83 -9.47
N GLU A 96 -40.41 -4.14 -10.76
CA GLU A 96 -41.67 -4.46 -11.40
C GLU A 96 -42.02 -5.88 -10.98
N GLY A 97 -43.01 -5.99 -10.09
CA GLY A 97 -43.53 -7.25 -9.62
C GLY A 97 -44.06 -8.07 -10.79
N PHE A 98 -43.38 -9.17 -11.09
CA PHE A 98 -43.95 -10.24 -11.89
C PHE A 98 -44.90 -11.06 -10.99
N MET A 99 -46.20 -10.75 -11.12
CA MET A 99 -47.26 -11.70 -10.84
C MET A 99 -47.24 -12.73 -11.96
N ASP A 100 -46.88 -13.97 -11.64
CA ASP A 100 -47.25 -15.13 -12.46
C ASP A 100 -48.06 -16.07 -11.56
N GLU A 101 -49.38 -16.02 -11.76
CA GLU A 101 -50.32 -17.08 -11.42
C GLU A 101 -50.04 -18.31 -12.29
N ASP A 102 -50.17 -19.49 -11.68
CA ASP A 102 -50.65 -20.73 -12.32
C ASP A 102 -49.81 -21.34 -13.48
N ASP A 103 -49.05 -22.40 -13.20
CA ASP A 103 -49.36 -23.73 -13.75
C ASP A 103 -48.43 -24.80 -13.15
N SER A 104 -49.05 -25.66 -12.35
CA SER A 104 -48.50 -26.84 -11.73
C SER A 104 -48.36 -28.02 -12.69
N THR A 105 -47.37 -28.02 -13.58
CA THR A 105 -46.95 -29.25 -14.28
C THR A 105 -45.51 -29.04 -14.79
N ILE A 106 -44.45 -29.65 -14.26
CA ILE A 106 -44.01 -31.03 -14.54
C ILE A 106 -43.14 -31.52 -13.38
N LEU A 107 -43.70 -32.46 -12.60
CA LEU A 107 -42.96 -33.44 -11.81
C LEU A 107 -42.59 -34.59 -12.75
N SER A 108 -41.39 -34.58 -13.35
CA SER A 108 -40.68 -35.80 -13.77
C SER A 108 -39.30 -35.48 -14.33
N ALA A 109 -38.29 -35.50 -13.47
CA ALA A 109 -36.95 -35.99 -13.78
C ALA A 109 -36.11 -35.82 -12.51
N ARG A 110 -36.15 -36.83 -11.67
CA ARG A 110 -35.25 -37.02 -10.54
C ARG A 110 -33.85 -37.28 -11.11
N PRO A 111 -32.84 -36.44 -10.86
CA PRO A 111 -31.46 -36.86 -11.02
C PRO A 111 -31.09 -37.63 -9.75
N ASP A 112 -30.68 -38.88 -9.93
CA ASP A 112 -30.12 -39.73 -8.90
C ASP A 112 -28.83 -39.11 -8.35
N PHE A 113 -28.93 -38.40 -7.23
CA PHE A 113 -27.77 -38.00 -6.43
C PHE A 113 -27.60 -39.00 -5.28
N ALA A 114 -27.01 -40.15 -5.61
CA ALA A 114 -26.40 -41.03 -4.64
C ALA A 114 -24.92 -40.64 -4.50
N ASP A 115 -24.54 -40.33 -3.26
CA ASP A 115 -23.19 -40.29 -2.71
C ASP A 115 -22.28 -39.17 -3.28
N VAL A 116 -21.68 -38.27 -2.49
CA VAL A 116 -20.84 -38.55 -1.33
C VAL A 116 -20.81 -37.30 -0.43
N ALA A 117 -20.97 -37.53 0.86
CA ALA A 117 -20.76 -36.56 1.92
C ALA A 117 -19.26 -36.29 2.17
N ALA A 118 -18.99 -35.06 2.62
CA ALA A 118 -17.79 -34.64 3.33
C ALA A 118 -16.51 -34.59 2.47
N GLU A 119 -15.60 -33.62 2.61
CA GLU A 119 -15.12 -32.98 3.81
C GLU A 119 -14.76 -31.52 3.48
N ALA A 120 -15.01 -30.64 4.45
CA ALA A 120 -14.38 -29.32 4.49
C ALA A 120 -12.95 -29.52 4.98
N GLU A 121 -11.95 -29.08 4.21
CA GLU A 121 -10.62 -28.83 4.77
C GLU A 121 -10.03 -27.55 4.16
N ASP A 122 -9.80 -26.65 5.08
CA ASP A 122 -9.03 -25.43 5.05
C ASP A 122 -7.57 -25.69 4.60
N GLY A 123 -6.89 -24.63 4.13
CA GLY A 123 -5.45 -24.58 4.32
C GLY A 123 -4.57 -24.59 3.06
N ALA A 124 -3.90 -23.45 2.91
CA ALA A 124 -2.51 -23.35 2.50
C ALA A 124 -2.19 -23.25 1.00
N SER A 125 -2.55 -22.10 0.46
CA SER A 125 -1.63 -21.28 -0.35
C SER A 125 -0.29 -21.07 0.38
N THR A 126 0.68 -21.99 0.23
CA THR A 126 2.05 -21.75 0.73
C THR A 126 3.16 -22.25 -0.20
N ALA A 127 2.86 -22.99 -1.27
CA ALA A 127 3.91 -23.61 -2.08
C ALA A 127 4.47 -22.73 -3.21
N VAL A 128 3.75 -21.71 -3.69
CA VAL A 128 4.19 -20.91 -4.87
C VAL A 128 5.18 -19.80 -4.50
N LEU A 129 5.19 -19.32 -3.25
CA LEU A 129 6.01 -18.17 -2.84
C LEU A 129 7.48 -18.50 -2.53
N VAL A 130 7.83 -19.75 -2.26
CA VAL A 130 9.23 -20.12 -1.93
C VAL A 130 10.10 -20.25 -3.18
N ALA A 131 9.52 -20.64 -4.33
CA ALA A 131 10.29 -20.81 -5.57
C ALA A 131 10.74 -19.48 -6.20
N LEU A 132 9.95 -18.41 -6.05
CA LEU A 132 10.28 -17.11 -6.66
C LEU A 132 11.37 -16.35 -5.88
N GLY A 133 11.53 -16.63 -4.58
CA GLY A 133 12.52 -15.97 -3.72
C GLY A 133 13.97 -16.43 -3.94
N LEU A 134 14.18 -17.68 -4.37
CA LEU A 134 15.54 -18.23 -4.52
C LEU A 134 16.26 -17.76 -5.80
N ALA A 135 15.54 -17.37 -6.85
CA ALA A 135 16.16 -16.90 -8.10
C ALA A 135 16.71 -15.46 -8.01
N LEU A 136 16.10 -14.58 -7.21
CA LEU A 136 16.57 -13.20 -7.05
C LEU A 136 17.81 -13.08 -6.16
N SER A 137 18.09 -14.07 -5.30
CA SER A 137 19.25 -14.04 -4.40
C SER A 137 20.59 -14.18 -5.13
N VAL A 138 20.65 -14.92 -6.23
CA VAL A 138 21.90 -15.16 -6.98
C VAL A 138 22.38 -13.90 -7.72
N VAL A 139 21.46 -13.05 -8.19
CA VAL A 139 21.80 -11.82 -8.92
C VAL A 139 22.34 -10.74 -7.99
N VAL A 140 21.81 -10.64 -6.75
CA VAL A 140 22.30 -9.67 -5.75
C VAL A 140 23.69 -10.04 -5.24
N PHE A 141 24.02 -11.32 -5.12
CA PHE A 141 25.36 -11.75 -4.68
C PHE A 141 26.46 -11.51 -5.72
N ALA A 142 26.14 -11.53 -7.02
CA ALA A 142 27.11 -11.25 -8.08
C ALA A 142 27.52 -9.77 -8.14
N VAL A 143 26.62 -8.85 -7.75
CA VAL A 143 26.88 -7.40 -7.76
C VAL A 143 27.39 -6.91 -6.40
N GLY A 144 26.88 -7.46 -5.29
CA GLY A 144 27.29 -7.07 -3.93
C GLY A 144 28.62 -7.66 -3.46
N GLY A 145 28.93 -8.90 -3.84
CA GLY A 145 30.16 -9.59 -3.42
C GLY A 145 31.42 -9.00 -4.05
N GLY A 146 31.34 -8.53 -5.30
CA GLY A 146 32.47 -7.94 -6.02
C GLY A 146 32.93 -6.61 -5.41
N ILE A 147 32.00 -5.78 -4.93
CA ILE A 147 32.31 -4.47 -4.35
C ILE A 147 32.99 -4.64 -2.98
N ILE A 148 32.50 -5.57 -2.15
CA ILE A 148 33.08 -5.84 -0.83
C ILE A 148 34.47 -6.50 -0.95
N TYR A 149 34.63 -7.46 -1.87
CA TYR A 149 35.93 -8.09 -2.13
C TYR A 149 36.96 -7.10 -2.70
N PHE A 150 36.55 -6.20 -3.61
CA PHE A 150 37.42 -5.17 -4.16
C PHE A 150 37.92 -4.18 -3.09
N ILE A 151 37.04 -3.75 -2.18
CA ILE A 151 37.40 -2.84 -1.09
C ILE A 151 38.36 -3.52 -0.09
N LEU A 152 38.10 -4.78 0.28
CA LEU A 152 38.97 -5.54 1.21
C LEU A 152 40.35 -5.86 0.62
N THR A 153 40.42 -6.11 -0.69
CA THR A 153 41.70 -6.39 -1.37
C THR A 153 42.53 -5.11 -1.58
N ALA A 154 41.88 -3.97 -1.87
CA ALA A 154 42.55 -2.68 -2.05
C ALA A 154 43.16 -2.11 -0.75
N LEU A 155 42.64 -2.51 0.42
CA LEU A 155 43.16 -2.11 1.73
C LEU A 155 44.32 -2.96 2.23
N SER A 156 44.60 -4.12 1.62
CA SER A 156 45.65 -5.04 2.06
C SER A 156 46.92 -4.99 1.18
N GLY A 157 46.99 -4.05 0.23
CA GLY A 157 48.04 -3.97 -0.79
C GLY A 157 48.91 -2.71 -0.74
N VAL A 158 49.34 -2.28 0.45
CA VAL A 158 50.41 -1.26 0.64
C VAL A 158 51.37 -1.68 1.74
#